data_AF-A0A0S8BJT9-F1
#
_entry.id   AF-A0A0S8BJT9-F1
#
_cell.length_a   1.000
_cell.length_b   1.000
_cell.length_c   1.000
_cell.angle_alpha   90.00
_cell.angle_beta   90.00
_cell.angle_gamma   90.00
#
_symmetry.space_group_name_H-M   'P 1'
#
loop_
_entity.id
_entity.type
_entity.pdbx_description
1 polymer ?
#
loop_
_entity_poly.entity_id
_entity_poly.type
_entity_poly.pdbx_seq_one_letter_code
_entity_poly.pdbx_strand_id
1 'polypeptide(L)'
;MDAPDGTTVGEIDLTKFRIVDKKGKLRKKVFLTKMALPEAAADGWYRAEIEMDDGSRHVARDLVEIAIMERAQHRVPPHKSANIDPPREFRWAAVPGARFYRVFIRDLWDDERVIHSSKVITESRYLVPPNLLKAGGYYGWKVHARDVNEDTERGDFNHGSLTDYIEFSVKP
;
A
#
# COMPACT_ATOMS: atom_id res chain seq x y z
N MET A 1 12.33 -18.69 4.42
CA MET A 1 12.26 -17.90 3.17
C MET A 1 13.67 -17.59 2.79
N ASP A 2 14.03 -17.93 1.57
CA ASP A 2 15.41 -17.89 1.09
C ASP A 2 15.50 -16.93 -0.09
N ALA A 3 16.62 -16.19 -0.13
CA ALA A 3 16.99 -15.29 -1.20
C ALA A 3 17.49 -16.08 -2.44
N PRO A 4 17.66 -15.41 -3.60
CA PRO A 4 18.08 -16.08 -4.84
C PRO A 4 19.44 -16.79 -4.75
N ASP A 5 20.32 -16.34 -3.85
CA ASP A 5 21.63 -16.93 -3.55
C ASP A 5 21.56 -18.12 -2.56
N GLY A 6 20.36 -18.44 -2.06
CA GLY A 6 20.12 -19.49 -1.07
C GLY A 6 20.22 -19.01 0.39
N THR A 7 20.52 -17.74 0.65
CA THR A 7 20.61 -17.20 2.00
C THR A 7 19.24 -17.13 2.65
N THR A 8 19.06 -17.70 3.85
CA THR A 8 17.80 -17.59 4.58
C THR A 8 17.59 -16.16 5.11
N VAL A 9 16.48 -15.56 4.72
CA VAL A 9 16.06 -14.20 5.09
C VAL A 9 15.21 -14.19 6.36
N GLY A 10 14.45 -15.26 6.61
CA GLY A 10 13.62 -15.39 7.79
C GLY A 10 12.42 -16.31 7.59
N GLU A 11 11.58 -16.38 8.63
CA GLU A 11 10.43 -17.29 8.69
C GLU A 11 9.10 -16.52 8.68
N ILE A 12 8.10 -17.08 8.00
CA ILE A 12 6.75 -16.53 7.98
C ILE A 12 5.96 -17.15 9.13
N ASP A 13 5.53 -16.33 10.08
CA ASP A 13 4.64 -16.77 11.17
C ASP A 13 3.23 -17.05 10.62
N LEU A 14 2.93 -18.33 10.37
CA LEU A 14 1.63 -18.77 9.84
C LEU A 14 0.48 -18.65 10.86
N THR A 15 0.75 -18.30 12.12
CA THR A 15 -0.30 -17.97 13.09
C THR A 15 -0.82 -16.55 12.91
N LYS A 16 -0.03 -15.66 12.27
CA LYS A 16 -0.37 -14.25 12.04
C LYS A 16 -0.85 -14.04 10.62
N PHE A 17 -2.17 -13.97 10.45
CA PHE A 17 -2.80 -13.70 9.17
C PHE A 17 -4.01 -12.78 9.30
N ARG A 18 -4.33 -12.11 8.20
CA ARG A 18 -5.64 -11.49 7.99
C ARG A 18 -6.48 -12.37 7.07
N ILE A 19 -7.78 -12.38 7.30
CA ILE A 19 -8.73 -13.03 6.39
C ILE A 19 -9.22 -11.97 5.40
N VAL A 20 -9.15 -12.30 4.12
CA VAL A 20 -9.82 -11.55 3.06
C VAL A 20 -10.97 -12.41 2.55
N ASP A 21 -12.18 -11.97 2.88
CA ASP A 21 -13.41 -12.55 2.39
C ASP A 21 -14.08 -11.55 1.45
N LYS A 22 -14.24 -11.94 0.18
CA LYS A 22 -14.86 -11.11 -0.87
C LYS A 22 -15.95 -11.95 -1.51
N LYS A 23 -17.17 -11.40 -1.59
CA LYS A 23 -18.32 -12.07 -2.21
C LYS A 23 -17.95 -12.62 -3.59
N GLY A 24 -18.16 -13.92 -3.79
CA GLY A 24 -17.87 -14.62 -5.06
C GLY A 24 -16.39 -14.96 -5.29
N LYS A 25 -15.50 -14.76 -4.32
CA LYS A 25 -14.10 -15.23 -4.36
C LYS A 25 -13.84 -16.21 -3.24
N LEU A 26 -12.88 -17.12 -3.43
CA LEU A 26 -12.41 -17.99 -2.37
C LEU A 26 -11.88 -17.14 -1.20
N ARG A 27 -12.22 -17.55 0.03
CA ARG A 27 -11.67 -16.96 1.26
C ARG A 27 -10.16 -17.14 1.26
N LYS A 28 -9.42 -16.04 1.43
CA LYS A 28 -7.95 -16.04 1.45
C LYS A 28 -7.42 -15.73 2.84
N LYS A 29 -6.41 -16.47 3.29
CA LYS A 29 -5.53 -16.05 4.39
C LYS A 29 -4.35 -15.29 3.80
N VAL A 30 -4.10 -14.08 4.30
CA VAL A 30 -2.95 -13.26 3.86
C VAL A 30 -2.02 -13.13 5.05
N PHE A 31 -0.84 -13.71 4.91
CA PHE A 31 0.25 -13.64 5.88
C PHE A 31 1.06 -12.37 5.59
N LEU A 32 1.31 -11.58 6.64
CA LEU A 32 2.01 -10.30 6.53
C LEU A 32 3.17 -10.31 7.52
N THR A 33 4.37 -10.54 7.00
CA THR A 33 5.61 -10.47 7.78
C THR A 33 6.48 -9.37 7.21
N LYS A 34 7.10 -8.58 8.10
CA LYS A 34 8.17 -7.66 7.72
C LYS A 34 9.49 -8.34 8.02
N MET A 35 10.27 -8.61 6.99
CA MET A 35 11.62 -9.15 7.12
C MET A 35 12.60 -8.07 6.68
N ALA A 36 13.63 -7.84 7.47
CA ALA A 36 14.74 -7.02 7.02
C ALA A 36 15.50 -7.81 5.96
N LEU A 37 15.63 -7.24 4.76
CA LEU A 37 16.53 -7.80 3.76
C LEU A 37 17.98 -7.40 4.13
N PRO A 38 18.96 -8.30 3.97
CA PRO A 38 20.37 -7.92 4.00
C PRO A 38 20.64 -6.78 3.00
N GLU A 39 21.59 -5.90 3.30
CA GLU A 39 21.95 -4.78 2.40
C GLU A 39 22.43 -5.28 1.03
N ALA A 40 23.07 -6.45 0.99
CA ALA A 40 23.53 -7.12 -0.22
C ALA A 40 22.49 -8.09 -0.84
N ALA A 41 21.22 -8.00 -0.44
CA ALA A 41 20.18 -8.82 -1.03
C ALA A 41 20.10 -8.57 -2.55
N ALA A 42 19.98 -9.66 -3.31
CA ALA A 42 19.96 -9.62 -4.76
C ALA A 42 18.54 -9.71 -5.31
N ASP A 43 18.33 -9.09 -6.47
CA ASP A 43 17.14 -9.32 -7.29
C ASP A 43 17.02 -10.81 -7.67
N GLY A 44 15.79 -11.29 -7.79
CA GLY A 44 15.51 -12.62 -8.35
C GLY A 44 14.38 -13.36 -7.65
N TRP A 45 14.38 -14.68 -7.83
CA TRP A 45 13.35 -15.57 -7.30
C TRP A 45 13.59 -15.90 -5.84
N TYR A 46 12.84 -15.26 -4.95
CA TYR A 46 12.75 -15.64 -3.56
C TYR A 46 11.88 -16.87 -3.40
N ARG A 47 12.19 -17.70 -2.39
CA ARG A 47 11.53 -18.98 -2.18
C ARG A 47 11.08 -19.16 -0.75
N ALA A 48 9.86 -19.67 -0.56
CA ALA A 48 9.37 -20.11 0.75
C ALA A 48 8.97 -21.58 0.66
N GLU A 49 9.56 -22.39 1.53
CA GLU A 49 9.04 -23.73 1.84
C GLU A 49 8.00 -23.62 2.95
N ILE A 50 6.89 -24.33 2.77
CA ILE A 50 5.77 -24.34 3.69
C ILE A 50 5.50 -25.79 4.04
N GLU A 51 5.71 -26.16 5.29
CA GLU A 51 5.30 -27.45 5.83
C GLU A 51 3.96 -27.31 6.55
N MET A 52 3.03 -28.19 6.23
CA MET A 52 1.68 -28.21 6.80
C MET A 52 1.62 -29.22 7.96
N ASP A 53 0.60 -29.10 8.82
CA ASP A 53 0.43 -29.99 9.98
C ASP A 53 0.27 -31.48 9.61
N ASP A 54 -0.14 -31.77 8.37
CA ASP A 54 -0.25 -33.14 7.82
C ASP A 54 1.09 -33.67 7.25
N GLY A 55 2.17 -32.90 7.38
CA GLY A 55 3.50 -33.20 6.86
C GLY A 55 3.69 -32.89 5.38
N SER A 56 2.65 -32.41 4.68
CA SER A 56 2.79 -32.00 3.28
C SER A 56 3.66 -30.76 3.15
N ARG A 57 4.42 -30.70 2.04
CA ARG A 57 5.34 -29.59 1.76
C ARG A 57 4.96 -28.89 0.47
N HIS A 58 4.93 -27.58 0.53
CA HIS A 58 4.67 -26.70 -0.60
C HIS A 58 5.80 -25.71 -0.79
N VAL A 59 5.99 -25.29 -2.04
CA VAL A 59 6.98 -24.28 -2.40
C VAL A 59 6.25 -23.11 -3.04
N ALA A 60 6.42 -21.93 -2.46
CA ALA A 60 6.05 -20.67 -3.07
C ALA A 60 7.30 -19.96 -3.58
N ARG A 61 7.17 -19.24 -4.70
CA ARG A 61 8.25 -18.42 -5.27
C ARG A 61 7.68 -17.06 -5.66
N ASP A 62 8.51 -16.03 -5.53
CA ASP A 62 8.17 -14.66 -5.88
C ASP A 62 9.36 -13.97 -6.55
N LEU A 63 9.13 -13.25 -7.64
CA LEU A 63 10.18 -12.53 -8.36
C LEU A 63 10.28 -11.11 -7.79
N VAL A 64 11.31 -10.91 -6.97
CA VAL A 64 11.56 -9.65 -6.28
C VAL A 64 12.68 -8.92 -7.00
N GLU A 65 12.35 -7.76 -7.56
CA GLU A 65 13.33 -6.72 -7.86
C GLU A 65 13.48 -5.90 -6.56
N ILE A 66 14.68 -5.51 -6.15
CA ILE A 66 14.90 -4.73 -4.93
C ILE A 66 15.15 -3.30 -5.35
N ALA A 67 14.13 -2.47 -5.18
CA ALA A 67 14.24 -1.05 -5.40
C ALA A 67 13.46 -0.27 -4.35
N ILE A 68 13.99 0.90 -3.97
CA ILE A 68 13.26 1.85 -3.15
C ILE A 68 12.42 2.74 -4.07
N MET A 69 11.11 2.63 -3.94
CA MET A 69 10.20 3.60 -4.56
C MET A 69 10.04 4.81 -3.64
N GLU A 70 10.35 5.98 -4.18
CA GLU A 70 10.17 7.24 -3.45
C GLU A 70 8.72 7.49 -3.08
N ARG A 71 8.49 8.18 -1.95
CA ARG A 71 7.14 8.59 -1.54
C ARG A 71 6.68 9.77 -2.38
N ALA A 72 5.40 9.80 -2.77
CA ALA A 72 4.80 10.89 -3.53
C ALA A 72 5.07 12.26 -2.89
N GLN A 73 5.65 13.21 -3.63
CA GLN A 73 6.01 14.57 -3.16
C GLN A 73 5.09 15.67 -3.72
N HIS A 74 5.32 16.92 -3.31
CA HIS A 74 4.59 18.12 -3.77
C HIS A 74 3.07 17.97 -3.67
N ARG A 75 2.63 17.52 -2.50
CA ARG A 75 1.24 17.12 -2.25
C ARG A 75 0.36 18.34 -2.02
N VAL A 76 -0.79 18.38 -2.69
CA VAL A 76 -1.78 19.46 -2.58
C VAL A 76 -3.13 18.84 -2.14
N PRO A 77 -3.72 19.31 -1.03
CA PRO A 77 -3.20 20.35 -0.12
C PRO A 77 -1.93 19.89 0.62
N PRO A 78 -1.00 20.81 0.96
CA PRO A 78 0.17 20.49 1.79
C PRO A 78 -0.21 19.98 3.18
N HIS A 79 0.70 19.21 3.79
CA HIS A 79 0.50 18.72 5.17
C HIS A 79 0.40 19.90 6.15
N LYS A 80 -0.56 19.83 7.06
CA LYS A 80 -0.95 20.87 8.03
C LYS A 80 -1.54 22.14 7.42
N SER A 81 -2.10 22.06 6.21
CA SER A 81 -2.92 23.16 5.68
C SER A 81 -4.14 23.38 6.57
N ALA A 82 -4.38 24.61 7.00
CA ALA A 82 -5.48 24.92 7.92
C ALA A 82 -6.50 25.85 7.26
N ASN A 83 -7.78 25.65 7.57
CA ASN A 83 -8.89 26.50 7.15
C ASN A 83 -8.88 26.76 5.64
N ILE A 84 -8.70 25.72 4.84
CA ILE A 84 -8.78 25.80 3.38
C ILE A 84 -10.21 25.55 2.90
N ASP A 85 -10.53 26.00 1.69
CA ASP A 85 -11.76 25.56 1.04
C ASP A 85 -11.72 24.04 0.82
N PRO A 86 -12.85 23.32 0.87
CA PRO A 86 -12.88 21.88 0.68
C PRO A 86 -12.18 21.50 -0.64
N PRO A 87 -11.07 20.74 -0.62
CA PRO A 87 -10.38 20.36 -1.83
C PRO A 87 -11.28 19.55 -2.75
N ARG A 88 -11.39 19.99 -4.00
CA ARG A 88 -12.10 19.22 -5.05
C ARG A 88 -11.23 18.12 -5.65
N GLU A 89 -9.92 18.24 -5.47
CA GLU A 89 -8.94 17.27 -5.91
C GLU A 89 -7.73 17.25 -4.99
N PHE A 90 -7.03 16.12 -4.98
CA PHE A 90 -5.69 15.99 -4.45
C PHE A 90 -4.70 15.80 -5.60
N ARG A 91 -3.49 16.36 -5.47
CA ARG A 91 -2.42 16.24 -6.46
C ARG A 91 -1.08 15.94 -5.81
N TRP A 92 -0.21 15.28 -6.55
CA TRP A 92 1.18 15.01 -6.16
C TRP A 92 2.07 14.99 -7.41
N ALA A 93 3.39 15.09 -7.21
CA ALA A 93 4.36 14.84 -8.26
C ALA A 93 4.36 13.36 -8.66
N ALA A 94 4.51 13.05 -9.95
CA ALA A 94 4.68 11.67 -10.40
C ALA A 94 5.86 11.01 -9.69
N VAL A 95 5.63 9.79 -9.19
CA VAL A 95 6.64 8.99 -8.50
C VAL A 95 7.40 8.17 -9.54
N PRO A 96 8.73 8.32 -9.66
CA PRO A 96 9.53 7.47 -10.54
C PRO A 96 9.30 5.98 -10.25
N GLY A 97 9.09 5.19 -11.30
CA GLY A 97 8.78 3.76 -11.19
C GLY A 97 7.31 3.42 -10.86
N ALA A 98 6.50 4.40 -10.42
CA ALA A 98 5.09 4.16 -10.17
C ALA A 98 4.26 4.29 -11.47
N ARG A 99 3.42 3.29 -11.73
CA ARG A 99 2.44 3.29 -12.82
C ARG A 99 1.01 3.44 -12.31
N PHE A 100 0.81 3.17 -11.02
CA PHE A 100 -0.50 3.16 -10.39
C PHE A 100 -0.47 3.85 -9.03
N TYR A 101 -1.62 4.38 -8.63
CA TYR A 101 -1.81 5.01 -7.33
C TYR A 101 -3.13 4.57 -6.70
N ARG A 102 -3.17 4.63 -5.38
CA ARG A 102 -4.41 4.53 -4.59
C ARG A 102 -4.40 5.56 -3.48
N VAL A 103 -5.52 6.23 -3.29
CA VAL A 103 -5.70 7.30 -2.30
C VAL A 103 -6.60 6.82 -1.18
N PHE A 104 -6.20 7.11 0.06
CA PHE A 104 -6.97 6.83 1.26
C PHE A 104 -7.22 8.13 1.99
N ILE A 105 -8.43 8.30 2.52
CA ILE A 105 -8.84 9.50 3.25
C ILE A 105 -9.42 9.05 4.58
N ARG A 106 -8.98 9.69 5.66
CA ARG A 106 -9.49 9.52 7.02
C ARG A 106 -10.08 10.80 7.56
N ASP A 107 -11.09 10.65 8.38
CA ASP A 107 -11.59 11.71 9.26
C ASP A 107 -10.79 11.64 10.56
N LEU A 108 -10.17 12.75 10.96
CA LEU A 108 -9.30 12.83 12.13
C LEU A 108 -10.08 13.14 13.42
N TRP A 109 -11.34 13.57 13.33
CA TRP A 109 -12.20 13.74 14.51
C TRP A 109 -12.94 12.46 14.89
N ASP A 110 -13.15 11.56 13.93
CA ASP A 110 -13.91 10.32 14.08
C ASP A 110 -12.96 9.12 14.23
N ASP A 111 -12.23 9.06 15.34
CA ASP A 111 -11.29 7.99 15.70
C ASP A 111 -10.27 7.64 14.59
N GLU A 112 -9.85 8.64 13.81
CA GLU A 112 -8.95 8.48 12.66
C GLU A 112 -9.45 7.49 11.59
N ARG A 113 -10.78 7.29 11.51
CA ARG A 113 -11.41 6.30 10.65
C ARG A 113 -11.16 6.61 9.17
N VAL A 114 -10.76 5.59 8.41
CA VAL A 114 -10.70 5.67 6.94
C VAL A 114 -12.12 5.73 6.39
N ILE A 115 -12.53 6.93 5.97
CA ILE A 115 -13.85 7.21 5.40
C ILE A 115 -13.91 6.97 3.89
N HIS A 116 -12.75 6.88 3.23
CA HIS A 116 -12.70 6.65 1.79
C HIS A 116 -11.44 5.93 1.32
N SER A 117 -11.60 5.08 0.31
CA SER A 117 -10.53 4.44 -0.43
C SER A 117 -10.84 4.52 -1.92
N SER A 118 -9.93 5.08 -2.71
CA SER A 118 -10.12 5.13 -4.16
C SER A 118 -9.99 3.74 -4.79
N LYS A 119 -10.52 3.63 -6.03
CA LYS A 119 -10.03 2.63 -6.98
C LYS A 119 -8.56 2.91 -7.32
N VAL A 120 -7.92 1.95 -7.96
CA VAL A 120 -6.58 2.16 -8.51
C VAL A 120 -6.68 3.09 -9.73
N ILE A 121 -5.79 4.07 -9.79
CA ILE A 121 -5.73 5.10 -10.83
C ILE A 121 -4.31 5.19 -11.38
N THR A 122 -4.14 5.79 -12.55
CA THR A 122 -2.84 5.96 -13.21
C THR A 122 -2.32 7.40 -13.16
N GLU A 123 -3.20 8.35 -12.85
CA GLU A 123 -2.86 9.77 -12.81
C GLU A 123 -2.34 10.21 -11.44
N SER A 124 -1.42 11.16 -11.40
CA SER A 124 -0.93 11.80 -10.16
C SER A 124 -1.90 12.84 -9.58
N ARG A 125 -3.19 12.57 -9.71
CA ARG A 125 -4.28 13.38 -9.15
C ARG A 125 -5.47 12.50 -8.81
N TYR A 126 -6.26 12.95 -7.84
CA TYR A 126 -7.48 12.27 -7.44
C TYR A 126 -8.62 13.27 -7.25
N LEU A 127 -9.73 13.08 -7.95
CA LEU A 127 -10.94 13.89 -7.77
C LEU A 127 -11.67 13.45 -6.51
N VAL A 128 -11.86 14.36 -5.57
CA VAL A 128 -12.51 14.07 -4.29
C VAL A 128 -14.02 13.95 -4.53
N PRO A 129 -14.67 12.87 -4.06
CA PRO A 129 -16.11 12.72 -4.19
C PRO A 129 -16.85 13.91 -3.54
N PRO A 130 -17.92 14.42 -4.19
CA PRO A 130 -18.68 15.52 -3.63
C PRO A 130 -19.24 15.12 -2.26
N ASN A 131 -19.33 16.08 -1.35
CA ASN A 131 -19.83 15.92 0.02
C ASN A 131 -19.03 14.98 0.92
N LEU A 132 -17.88 14.45 0.49
CA LEU A 132 -17.02 13.63 1.35
C LEU A 132 -16.37 14.45 2.46
N LEU A 133 -15.86 15.64 2.12
CA LEU A 133 -15.22 16.56 3.04
C LEU A 133 -16.24 17.61 3.48
N LYS A 134 -16.44 17.75 4.79
CA LYS A 134 -17.40 18.68 5.39
C LYS A 134 -16.71 19.96 5.85
N ALA A 135 -17.47 21.05 5.84
CA ALA A 135 -17.04 22.30 6.44
C ALA A 135 -16.73 22.09 7.94
N GLY A 136 -15.68 22.74 8.43
CA GLY A 136 -15.14 22.57 9.79
C GLY A 136 -14.45 21.22 10.06
N GLY A 137 -14.35 20.33 9.06
CA GLY A 137 -13.75 19.01 9.24
C GLY A 137 -12.21 19.04 9.30
N TYR A 138 -11.65 18.02 9.94
CA TYR A 138 -10.21 17.75 9.98
C TYR A 138 -9.93 16.38 9.38
N TYR A 139 -9.08 16.34 8.36
CA TYR A 139 -8.90 15.15 7.53
C TYR A 139 -7.43 14.83 7.32
N GLY A 140 -7.15 13.55 7.12
CA GLY A 140 -5.86 13.06 6.63
C GLY A 140 -6.04 12.33 5.30
N TRP A 141 -5.15 12.54 4.34
CA TRP A 141 -5.11 11.73 3.12
C TRP A 141 -3.72 11.16 2.88
N LYS A 142 -3.59 10.05 2.16
CA LYS A 142 -2.29 9.47 1.80
C LYS A 142 -2.31 8.82 0.42
N VAL A 143 -1.14 8.73 -0.18
CA VAL A 143 -0.93 8.14 -1.51
C VAL A 143 -0.14 6.84 -1.38
N HIS A 144 -0.68 5.77 -1.96
CA HIS A 144 0.03 4.52 -2.19
C HIS A 144 0.43 4.45 -3.66
N ALA A 145 1.70 4.64 -3.98
CA ALA A 145 2.26 4.48 -5.32
C ALA A 145 2.65 3.01 -5.55
N ARG A 146 2.48 2.51 -6.77
CA ARG A 146 2.72 1.10 -7.13
C ARG A 146 3.26 0.98 -8.54
N ASP A 147 4.14 0.01 -8.76
CA ASP A 147 4.70 -0.31 -10.07
C ASP A 147 3.72 -1.11 -10.94
N VAL A 148 3.07 -2.12 -10.36
CA VAL A 148 2.08 -2.96 -11.03
C VAL A 148 0.76 -3.00 -10.26
N ASN A 149 -0.28 -3.54 -10.90
CA ASN A 149 -1.58 -3.69 -10.27
C ASN A 149 -2.24 -5.00 -10.73
N GLU A 150 -2.09 -6.03 -9.89
CA GLU A 150 -2.60 -7.39 -10.13
C GLU A 150 -1.98 -8.05 -11.39
N ASP A 151 -0.66 -8.22 -11.37
CA ASP A 151 0.10 -8.94 -12.38
C ASP A 151 0.19 -10.44 -12.05
N THR A 152 0.31 -11.29 -13.09
CA THR A 152 0.33 -12.75 -12.90
C THR A 152 1.64 -13.25 -12.31
N GLU A 153 2.76 -12.59 -12.61
CA GLU A 153 4.10 -12.93 -12.14
C GLU A 153 4.51 -12.08 -10.93
N ARG A 154 4.13 -10.80 -10.93
CA ARG A 154 4.55 -9.78 -9.94
C ARG A 154 3.50 -9.50 -8.84
N GLY A 155 2.42 -10.26 -8.82
CA GLY A 155 1.38 -10.16 -7.79
C GLY A 155 0.59 -8.85 -7.76
N ASP A 156 0.04 -8.50 -6.58
CA ASP A 156 -0.79 -7.30 -6.40
C ASP A 156 0.00 -6.00 -6.66
N PHE A 157 1.28 -5.96 -6.26
CA PHE A 157 2.33 -5.00 -6.64
C PHE A 157 3.70 -5.56 -6.22
N ASN A 158 4.77 -5.24 -6.96
CA ASN A 158 6.15 -5.66 -6.65
C ASN A 158 6.89 -4.56 -5.88
N HIS A 159 6.76 -3.31 -6.31
CA HIS A 159 7.26 -2.13 -5.62
C HIS A 159 6.14 -1.18 -5.29
N GLY A 160 6.21 -0.61 -4.10
CA GLY A 160 5.29 0.44 -3.72
C GLY A 160 5.84 1.31 -2.63
N SER A 161 5.33 2.54 -2.58
CA SER A 161 5.59 3.47 -1.50
C SER A 161 4.27 3.96 -0.93
N LEU A 162 4.25 4.18 0.39
CA LEU A 162 3.09 4.73 1.09
C LEU A 162 3.53 5.98 1.84
N THR A 163 2.85 7.09 1.61
CA THR A 163 3.10 8.31 2.38
C THR A 163 2.52 8.15 3.80
N ASP A 164 3.07 8.91 4.74
CA ASP A 164 2.35 9.26 5.98
C ASP A 164 1.08 10.05 5.62
N TYR A 165 0.19 10.24 6.60
CA TYR A 165 -1.01 11.04 6.38
C TYR A 165 -0.67 12.53 6.23
N ILE A 166 -1.20 13.12 5.17
CA ILE A 166 -1.20 14.55 4.88
C ILE A 166 -2.46 15.13 5.50
N GLU A 167 -2.28 15.88 6.58
CA GLU A 167 -3.39 16.39 7.38
C GLU A 167 -3.79 17.79 6.93
N PHE A 168 -5.07 18.11 6.95
CA PHE A 168 -5.58 19.44 6.63
C PHE A 168 -6.95 19.69 7.28
N SER A 169 -7.28 20.95 7.58
CA SER A 169 -8.61 21.35 8.04
C SER A 169 -9.36 22.21 7.02
N VAL A 170 -10.68 22.05 7.00
CA VAL A 170 -11.59 22.76 6.10
C VAL A 170 -12.23 23.93 6.85
N LYS A 171 -12.42 25.07 6.17
CA LYS A 171 -13.13 26.23 6.75
C LYS A 171 -14.52 25.80 7.29
N PRO A 172 -15.00 26.39 8.40
CA PRO A 172 -16.36 26.22 8.89
C PRO A 172 -17.43 26.62 7.86
#